data_AF-A0A1G7DGK3-F1
#
_entry.id   AF-A0A1G7DGK3-F1
#
_cell.length_a   1.000
_cell.length_b   1.000
_cell.length_c   1.000
_cell.angle_alpha   90.00
_cell.angle_beta   90.00
_cell.angle_gamma   90.00
#
_symmetry.space_group_name_H-M   'P 1'
#
loop_
_entity.id
_entity.type
_entity.pdbx_description
1 polymer ?
#
loop_
_entity_poly.entity_id
_entity_poly.type
_entity_poly.pdbx_seq_one_letter_code
_entity_poly.pdbx_strand_id
1 'polypeptide(L)'
;MTESLSPVSAGGPEAAYVERIEPGSGRLASRAALATDAPAIPLDGDWQFRWCAGLHDLTIGFEAPEFDASGWDTLAVPSMWQMHDLDGEAPYGKPQYTNIYYPFPVDPPRVPDANPTGEYRRTFELPSEWPEDGRAVLRFEGVDSCFALWLNGVLLGDGKGSRLPTEFDATPLLREGENVLAVRVHQWSAASYLEDQDMWWLSGIFRPVTLVHRPEGGVEDVFAHAGFDHLTGIGTLRVEAPEGARVTVPELGIDIAANETVQVPVEPWTAETPRLYEAEVATATERVSLRIGFRTVKIKDGLLKVNGRRILFRGVNRHEWDPDTGRTLSVETMRRDLELMKRHNVNAVRTSHYPPDRRFLDLCDELGVWVIDECDLETHGFDFLSLRENPAKDPAWREACLDRMARMVERDKNHPSVIMWSL
;
A
#
# COMPACT_ATOMS: atom_id res chain seq x y z
N MET A 1 -58.74 -3.86 -14.87
CA MET A 1 -57.58 -4.52 -14.23
C MET A 1 -56.34 -3.94 -14.87
N THR A 2 -55.86 -2.88 -14.26
CA THR A 2 -54.62 -2.18 -14.58
C THR A 2 -53.62 -2.62 -13.52
N GLU A 3 -52.71 -3.52 -13.87
CA GLU A 3 -51.55 -3.80 -13.03
C GLU A 3 -50.44 -2.81 -13.38
N SER A 4 -50.07 -2.05 -12.38
CA SER A 4 -49.01 -1.05 -12.39
C SER A 4 -47.65 -1.73 -12.50
N LEU A 5 -46.86 -1.30 -13.49
CA LEU A 5 -45.43 -1.53 -13.53
C LEU A 5 -44.77 -0.77 -12.36
N SER A 6 -44.15 -1.51 -11.44
CA SER A 6 -43.22 -0.94 -10.46
C SER A 6 -41.95 -0.43 -11.16
N PRO A 7 -41.36 0.69 -10.69
CA PRO A 7 -40.15 1.23 -11.31
C PRO A 7 -38.96 0.31 -11.00
N VAL A 8 -38.21 -0.04 -12.04
CA VAL A 8 -36.88 -0.66 -11.94
C VAL A 8 -35.96 0.32 -11.24
N SER A 9 -35.37 -0.09 -10.11
CA SER A 9 -34.37 0.68 -9.39
C SER A 9 -33.12 0.86 -10.25
N ALA A 10 -32.67 2.09 -10.40
CA ALA A 10 -31.45 2.47 -11.12
C ALA A 10 -30.18 2.13 -10.31
N GLY A 11 -29.92 0.83 -10.14
CA GLY A 11 -28.69 0.30 -9.54
C GLY A 11 -28.47 -1.12 -10.06
N GLY A 12 -27.75 -1.25 -11.18
CA GLY A 12 -27.35 -2.54 -11.71
C GLY A 12 -26.29 -3.24 -10.83
N PRO A 13 -26.06 -4.55 -11.00
CA PRO A 13 -25.07 -5.34 -10.25
C PRO A 13 -23.59 -4.94 -10.44
N GLU A 14 -23.28 -3.92 -11.25
CA GLU A 14 -21.91 -3.56 -11.69
C GLU A 14 -21.00 -2.92 -10.61
N ALA A 15 -21.55 -2.36 -9.53
CA ALA A 15 -20.78 -1.71 -8.46
C ALA A 15 -21.13 -2.21 -7.05
N ALA A 16 -21.70 -3.41 -6.95
CA ALA A 16 -22.12 -3.99 -5.66
C ALA A 16 -20.96 -4.12 -4.64
N TYR A 17 -19.72 -4.14 -5.11
CA TYR A 17 -18.53 -4.25 -4.27
C TYR A 17 -18.22 -2.99 -3.45
N VAL A 18 -18.80 -1.84 -3.79
CA VAL A 18 -18.56 -0.56 -3.10
C VAL A 18 -19.07 -0.60 -1.65
N GLU A 19 -20.25 -1.19 -1.42
CA GLU A 19 -20.86 -1.32 -0.08
C GLU A 19 -20.53 -2.68 0.59
N ARG A 20 -19.73 -3.53 -0.04
CA ARG A 20 -19.25 -4.78 0.56
C ARG A 20 -18.20 -4.48 1.63
N ILE A 21 -18.36 -5.04 2.82
CA ILE A 21 -17.42 -4.87 3.93
C ILE A 21 -16.15 -5.71 3.77
N GLU A 22 -16.18 -6.72 2.91
CA GLU A 22 -15.04 -7.57 2.63
C GLU A 22 -13.87 -6.75 2.02
N PRO A 23 -12.61 -7.13 2.33
CA PRO A 23 -11.42 -6.44 1.82
C PRO A 23 -11.31 -6.30 0.30
N GLY A 24 -11.95 -7.22 -0.45
CA GLY A 24 -11.89 -7.30 -1.90
C GLY A 24 -12.02 -8.73 -2.42
N SER A 25 -11.87 -8.90 -3.73
CA SER A 25 -11.88 -10.21 -4.39
C SER A 25 -10.76 -10.30 -5.44
N GLY A 26 -10.32 -11.51 -5.78
CA GLY A 26 -9.27 -11.74 -6.78
C GLY A 26 -7.85 -11.34 -6.37
N ARG A 27 -7.66 -10.84 -5.13
CA ARG A 27 -6.37 -10.40 -4.60
C ARG A 27 -5.46 -11.59 -4.27
N LEU A 28 -4.17 -11.43 -4.49
CA LEU A 28 -3.12 -12.31 -3.98
C LEU A 28 -2.85 -12.03 -2.50
N ALA A 29 -2.18 -12.99 -1.83
CA ALA A 29 -1.77 -12.84 -0.44
C ALA A 29 -0.77 -11.69 -0.28
N SER A 30 -0.85 -10.99 0.86
CA SER A 30 0.11 -9.94 1.20
C SER A 30 1.49 -10.51 1.50
N ARG A 31 2.53 -9.74 1.17
CA ARG A 31 3.93 -10.11 1.31
C ARG A 31 4.80 -8.87 1.48
N ALA A 32 6.07 -9.06 1.81
CA ALA A 32 7.04 -7.99 1.93
C ALA A 32 7.20 -7.21 0.61
N ALA A 33 7.47 -5.92 0.73
CA ALA A 33 7.82 -5.11 -0.42
C ALA A 33 9.30 -5.28 -0.75
N LEU A 34 9.61 -6.24 -1.62
CA LEU A 34 10.97 -6.65 -1.94
C LEU A 34 11.57 -5.85 -3.10
N ALA A 35 12.88 -5.62 -3.05
CA ALA A 35 13.67 -5.21 -4.22
C ALA A 35 14.22 -6.48 -4.88
N THR A 36 13.74 -6.79 -6.09
CA THR A 36 14.04 -8.03 -6.81
C THR A 36 14.61 -7.72 -8.20
N ASP A 37 15.38 -8.66 -8.76
CA ASP A 37 15.83 -8.63 -10.15
C ASP A 37 14.78 -9.16 -11.14
N ALA A 38 13.62 -9.62 -10.65
CA ALA A 38 12.52 -10.06 -11.49
C ALA A 38 12.06 -8.94 -12.45
N PRO A 39 11.81 -9.25 -13.74
CA PRO A 39 11.34 -8.28 -14.72
C PRO A 39 10.09 -7.54 -14.26
N ALA A 40 10.05 -6.22 -14.48
CA ALA A 40 8.89 -5.40 -14.16
C ALA A 40 8.68 -4.31 -15.22
N ILE A 41 7.41 -4.00 -15.49
CA ILE A 41 6.98 -2.90 -16.36
C ILE A 41 6.26 -1.88 -15.47
N PRO A 42 6.84 -0.67 -15.29
CA PRO A 42 6.11 0.44 -14.70
C PRO A 42 4.93 0.82 -15.58
N LEU A 43 3.75 0.93 -14.98
CA LEU A 43 2.52 1.37 -15.66
C LEU A 43 2.15 2.81 -15.32
N ASP A 44 2.97 3.49 -14.51
CA ASP A 44 2.89 4.92 -14.26
C ASP A 44 2.94 5.74 -15.56
N GLY A 45 2.37 6.94 -15.52
CA GLY A 45 2.32 7.89 -16.63
C GLY A 45 0.90 8.39 -16.89
N ASP A 46 0.67 8.83 -18.11
CA ASP A 46 -0.61 9.41 -18.54
C ASP A 46 -1.62 8.31 -18.90
N TRP A 47 -2.75 8.31 -18.20
CA TRP A 47 -3.86 7.37 -18.40
C TRP A 47 -5.08 8.12 -18.94
N GLN A 48 -5.85 7.49 -19.82
CA GLN A 48 -7.16 8.02 -20.20
C GLN A 48 -8.06 8.01 -18.98
N PHE A 49 -8.77 9.11 -18.75
CA PHE A 49 -9.48 9.34 -17.51
C PHE A 49 -10.85 9.98 -17.76
N ARG A 50 -11.87 9.45 -17.09
CA ARG A 50 -13.21 10.04 -17.02
C ARG A 50 -13.63 10.16 -15.56
N TRP A 51 -14.01 11.38 -15.17
CA TRP A 51 -14.64 11.63 -13.88
C TRP A 51 -16.16 11.49 -13.99
N CYS A 52 -16.75 10.70 -13.10
CA CYS A 52 -18.20 10.46 -13.02
C CYS A 52 -18.74 11.03 -11.72
N ALA A 53 -19.95 11.61 -11.76
CA ALA A 53 -20.54 12.26 -10.58
C ALA A 53 -21.03 11.27 -9.50
N GLY A 54 -21.27 10.01 -9.87
CA GLY A 54 -21.87 8.99 -8.99
C GLY A 54 -22.01 7.63 -9.66
N LEU A 55 -22.53 6.65 -8.91
CA LEU A 55 -22.77 5.28 -9.41
C LEU A 55 -23.82 5.19 -10.54
N HIS A 56 -24.61 6.26 -10.73
CA HIS A 56 -25.59 6.38 -11.80
C HIS A 56 -25.00 6.87 -13.14
N ASP A 57 -23.74 7.33 -13.13
CA ASP A 57 -23.05 7.98 -14.25
C ASP A 57 -21.83 7.15 -14.73
N LEU A 58 -21.80 5.85 -14.43
CA LEU A 58 -20.71 4.96 -14.82
C LEU A 58 -20.76 4.65 -16.33
N THR A 59 -19.59 4.53 -16.97
CA THR A 59 -19.51 4.14 -18.38
C THR A 59 -19.73 2.64 -18.52
N ILE A 60 -20.71 2.25 -19.32
CA ILE A 60 -20.96 0.85 -19.66
C ILE A 60 -19.92 0.41 -20.71
N GLY A 61 -19.23 -0.71 -20.44
CA GLY A 61 -18.33 -1.36 -21.40
C GLY A 61 -16.95 -0.72 -21.56
N PHE A 62 -16.56 0.23 -20.70
CA PHE A 62 -15.25 0.89 -20.76
C PHE A 62 -14.07 -0.08 -20.56
N GLU A 63 -14.33 -1.23 -19.94
CA GLU A 63 -13.38 -2.31 -19.74
C GLU A 63 -12.99 -3.03 -21.04
N ALA A 64 -13.84 -2.96 -22.07
CA ALA A 64 -13.61 -3.67 -23.33
C ALA A 64 -12.35 -3.12 -24.06
N PRO A 65 -11.51 -3.99 -24.65
CA PRO A 65 -10.34 -3.56 -25.41
C PRO A 65 -10.67 -2.58 -26.53
N GLU A 66 -11.76 -2.84 -27.25
CA GLU A 66 -12.24 -2.05 -28.39
C GLU A 66 -12.97 -0.75 -28.02
N PHE A 67 -13.15 -0.46 -26.72
CA PHE A 67 -13.83 0.75 -26.29
C PHE A 67 -13.06 2.00 -26.73
N ASP A 68 -13.75 2.94 -27.37
CA ASP A 68 -13.19 4.22 -27.80
C ASP A 68 -13.25 5.25 -26.68
N ALA A 69 -12.12 5.45 -26.01
CA ALA A 69 -11.93 6.49 -25.00
C ALA A 69 -11.16 7.71 -25.55
N SER A 70 -11.10 7.90 -26.87
CA SER A 70 -10.40 9.06 -27.47
C SER A 70 -10.99 10.41 -27.06
N GLY A 71 -12.25 10.44 -26.62
CA GLY A 71 -12.90 11.63 -26.06
C GLY A 71 -12.74 11.80 -24.55
N TRP A 72 -11.99 10.93 -23.87
CA TRP A 72 -11.70 11.07 -22.44
C TRP A 72 -10.54 12.04 -22.23
N ASP A 73 -10.47 12.61 -21.04
CA ASP A 73 -9.32 13.39 -20.62
C ASP A 73 -8.12 12.47 -20.36
N THR A 74 -7.00 13.07 -19.99
CA THR A 74 -5.81 12.36 -19.54
C THR A 74 -5.45 12.80 -18.13
N LEU A 75 -5.18 11.85 -17.24
CA LEU A 75 -4.73 12.10 -15.88
C LEU A 75 -3.44 11.31 -15.61
N ALA A 76 -2.48 11.96 -14.94
CA ALA A 76 -1.25 11.30 -14.50
C ALA A 76 -1.57 10.24 -13.44
N VAL A 77 -0.92 9.10 -13.52
CA VAL A 77 -0.90 8.05 -12.50
C VAL A 77 0.57 7.82 -12.11
N PRO A 78 0.95 7.91 -10.82
CA PRO A 78 0.08 8.21 -9.69
C PRO A 78 -0.36 9.67 -9.59
N SER A 79 -1.59 9.92 -9.13
CA SER A 79 -2.06 11.24 -8.67
C SER A 79 -3.34 11.16 -7.83
N MET A 80 -3.67 12.28 -7.19
CA MET A 80 -4.99 12.54 -6.61
C MET A 80 -5.79 13.40 -7.58
N TRP A 81 -6.94 12.93 -8.06
CA TRP A 81 -7.64 13.62 -9.15
C TRP A 81 -8.12 15.02 -8.74
N GLN A 82 -8.44 15.25 -7.46
CA GLN A 82 -8.86 16.57 -6.97
C GLN A 82 -7.72 17.59 -6.95
N MET A 83 -6.46 17.15 -7.09
CA MET A 83 -5.30 18.04 -7.20
C MET A 83 -5.08 18.51 -8.65
N HIS A 84 -5.73 17.89 -9.63
CA HIS A 84 -5.62 18.30 -11.03
C HIS A 84 -6.31 19.66 -11.24
N ASP A 85 -5.53 20.63 -11.73
CA ASP A 85 -5.99 22.00 -11.98
C ASP A 85 -6.70 22.63 -10.76
N LEU A 86 -6.16 22.40 -9.56
CA LEU A 86 -6.77 22.85 -8.29
C LEU A 86 -6.94 24.37 -8.19
N ASP A 87 -5.99 25.13 -8.74
CA ASP A 87 -6.03 26.60 -8.79
C ASP A 87 -6.91 27.15 -9.94
N GLY A 88 -7.33 26.28 -10.86
CA GLY A 88 -8.14 26.60 -12.03
C GLY A 88 -9.59 26.17 -11.88
N GLU A 89 -10.08 25.36 -12.82
CA GLU A 89 -11.49 24.93 -12.87
C GLU A 89 -11.78 23.76 -11.91
N ALA A 90 -10.74 23.04 -11.46
CA ALA A 90 -10.86 21.84 -10.62
C ALA A 90 -11.91 20.84 -11.17
N PRO A 91 -11.73 20.35 -12.41
CA PRO A 91 -12.78 19.64 -13.16
C PRO A 91 -13.20 18.31 -12.51
N TYR A 92 -12.37 17.75 -11.62
CA TYR A 92 -12.58 16.43 -11.00
C TYR A 92 -12.99 16.54 -9.52
N GLY A 93 -13.56 17.68 -9.14
CA GLY A 93 -13.97 17.97 -7.77
C GLY A 93 -12.83 18.59 -6.94
N LYS A 94 -13.14 18.90 -5.69
CA LYS A 94 -12.24 19.64 -4.77
C LYS A 94 -11.88 18.81 -3.54
N PRO A 95 -10.70 19.03 -2.95
CA PRO A 95 -10.35 18.46 -1.64
C PRO A 95 -11.40 18.83 -0.60
N GLN A 96 -11.79 17.88 0.24
CA GLN A 96 -12.69 18.11 1.37
C GLN A 96 -11.92 17.87 2.66
N TYR A 97 -11.97 18.79 3.62
CA TYR A 97 -11.36 18.59 4.93
C TYR A 97 -12.43 18.43 5.98
N THR A 98 -12.33 17.34 6.74
CA THR A 98 -13.03 17.17 8.01
C THR A 98 -12.05 16.60 9.03
N ASN A 99 -12.29 16.89 10.30
CA ASN A 99 -11.48 16.32 11.39
C ASN A 99 -12.10 14.99 11.87
N ILE A 100 -13.25 15.07 12.55
CA ILE A 100 -13.94 13.90 13.14
C ILE A 100 -15.26 13.57 12.42
N TYR A 101 -15.80 14.52 11.66
CA TYR A 101 -17.09 14.29 11.00
C TYR A 101 -16.88 13.62 9.66
N TYR A 102 -17.59 12.50 9.42
CA TYR A 102 -17.72 11.98 8.07
C TYR A 102 -18.38 13.03 7.15
N PRO A 103 -17.89 13.22 5.91
CA PRO A 103 -18.50 14.13 4.94
C PRO A 103 -19.78 13.55 4.28
N PHE A 104 -20.31 12.44 4.80
CA PHE A 104 -21.52 11.76 4.34
C PHE A 104 -22.30 11.19 5.56
N PRO A 105 -23.60 10.84 5.40
CA PRO A 105 -24.39 10.25 6.48
C PRO A 105 -23.77 8.95 7.02
N VAL A 106 -23.73 8.80 8.34
CA VAL A 106 -23.15 7.61 8.99
C VAL A 106 -24.21 6.50 9.07
N ASP A 107 -24.19 5.59 8.09
CA ASP A 107 -25.10 4.44 7.96
C ASP A 107 -24.35 3.21 7.39
N PRO A 108 -23.36 2.65 8.10
CA PRO A 108 -22.51 1.59 7.56
C PRO A 108 -23.32 0.33 7.18
N PRO A 109 -23.04 -0.31 6.03
CA PRO A 109 -21.95 -0.04 5.09
C PRO A 109 -22.35 0.87 3.90
N ARG A 110 -23.48 1.58 4.00
CA ARG A 110 -24.05 2.36 2.89
C ARG A 110 -23.22 3.58 2.54
N VAL A 111 -23.18 3.91 1.26
CA VAL A 111 -22.48 5.09 0.71
C VAL A 111 -23.49 6.10 0.14
N PRO A 112 -23.14 7.40 0.04
CA PRO A 112 -24.02 8.39 -0.59
C PRO A 112 -24.18 8.14 -2.11
N ASP A 113 -25.33 8.53 -2.67
CA ASP A 113 -25.57 8.49 -4.13
C ASP A 113 -24.57 9.36 -4.91
N ALA A 114 -24.22 10.52 -4.33
CA ALA A 114 -23.17 11.40 -4.81
C ALA A 114 -21.81 10.82 -4.41
N ASN A 115 -21.30 9.92 -5.27
CA ASN A 115 -20.05 9.20 -5.04
C ASN A 115 -19.10 9.39 -6.24
N PRO A 116 -18.28 10.45 -6.22
CA PRO A 116 -17.33 10.72 -7.29
C PRO A 116 -16.51 9.47 -7.63
N THR A 117 -16.48 9.14 -8.92
CA THR A 117 -15.87 7.91 -9.41
C THR A 117 -14.94 8.22 -10.58
N GLY A 118 -13.69 7.80 -10.48
CA GLY A 118 -12.70 7.90 -11.56
C GLY A 118 -12.64 6.60 -12.37
N GLU A 119 -12.81 6.70 -13.68
CA GLU A 119 -12.61 5.59 -14.62
C GLU A 119 -11.31 5.83 -15.39
N TYR A 120 -10.40 4.86 -15.30
CA TYR A 120 -9.05 4.92 -15.85
C TYR A 120 -8.88 3.85 -16.92
N ARG A 121 -8.24 4.18 -18.04
CA ARG A 121 -7.81 3.20 -19.06
C ARG A 121 -6.35 3.44 -19.44
N ARG A 122 -5.60 2.35 -19.53
CA ARG A 122 -4.20 2.33 -19.94
C ARG A 122 -3.92 1.18 -20.89
N THR A 123 -3.40 1.53 -22.04
CA THR A 123 -2.80 0.57 -22.96
C THR A 123 -1.32 0.42 -22.63
N PHE A 124 -0.82 -0.81 -22.63
CA PHE A 124 0.61 -1.11 -22.47
C PHE A 124 1.02 -2.29 -23.35
N GLU A 125 2.30 -2.32 -23.71
CA GLU A 125 2.90 -3.37 -24.53
C GLU A 125 3.59 -4.39 -23.62
N LEU A 126 3.26 -5.67 -23.78
CA LEU A 126 4.01 -6.79 -23.22
C LEU A 126 5.10 -7.18 -24.22
N PRO A 127 6.39 -7.02 -23.88
CA PRO A 127 7.48 -7.31 -24.80
C PRO A 127 7.54 -8.80 -25.14
N SER A 128 7.99 -9.13 -26.36
CA SER A 128 8.16 -10.52 -26.82
C SER A 128 9.15 -11.32 -25.96
N GLU A 129 10.07 -10.63 -25.28
CA GLU A 129 11.02 -11.22 -24.34
C GLU A 129 10.49 -11.36 -22.90
N TRP A 130 9.21 -11.07 -22.64
CA TRP A 130 8.62 -11.29 -21.32
C TRP A 130 8.69 -12.79 -20.97
N PRO A 131 9.16 -13.17 -19.77
CA PRO A 131 9.37 -14.59 -19.48
C PRO A 131 8.05 -15.37 -19.43
N GLU A 132 8.07 -16.57 -20.01
CA GLU A 132 6.91 -17.46 -20.08
C GLU A 132 6.72 -18.33 -18.82
N ASP A 133 7.79 -18.55 -18.05
CA ASP A 133 7.73 -19.32 -16.80
C ASP A 133 7.12 -18.48 -15.66
N GLY A 134 6.44 -19.09 -14.70
CA GLY A 134 5.92 -18.39 -13.54
C GLY A 134 4.64 -17.58 -13.78
N ARG A 135 4.49 -16.44 -13.07
CA ARG A 135 3.29 -15.60 -13.07
C ARG A 135 3.62 -14.15 -13.41
N ALA A 136 2.64 -13.43 -13.93
CA ALA A 136 2.68 -11.98 -14.04
C ALA A 136 1.65 -11.37 -13.09
N VAL A 137 2.07 -10.42 -12.26
CA VAL A 137 1.27 -9.85 -11.18
C VAL A 137 1.14 -8.36 -11.37
N LEU A 138 -0.09 -7.87 -11.42
CA LEU A 138 -0.38 -6.44 -11.35
C LEU A 138 -0.35 -6.01 -9.88
N ARG A 139 0.48 -5.02 -9.57
CA ARG A 139 0.65 -4.49 -8.22
C ARG A 139 0.27 -3.01 -8.19
N PHE A 140 -0.67 -2.66 -7.32
CA PHE A 140 -1.06 -1.29 -7.01
C PHE A 140 -0.54 -0.95 -5.62
N GLU A 141 0.29 0.09 -5.50
CA GLU A 141 0.91 0.46 -4.21
C GLU A 141 -0.04 1.29 -3.30
N GLY A 142 -1.13 1.83 -3.84
CA GLY A 142 -2.13 2.60 -3.10
C GLY A 142 -3.21 3.22 -4.00
N VAL A 143 -4.47 2.96 -3.67
CA VAL A 143 -5.66 3.44 -4.41
C VAL A 143 -6.74 3.83 -3.42
N ASP A 144 -7.19 5.08 -3.46
CA ASP A 144 -8.17 5.61 -2.51
C ASP A 144 -9.57 5.73 -3.16
N SER A 145 -10.67 5.14 -2.64
CA SER A 145 -10.74 4.25 -1.45
C SER A 145 -11.15 2.81 -1.73
N CYS A 146 -11.81 2.58 -2.87
CA CYS A 146 -12.17 1.25 -3.35
C CYS A 146 -12.10 1.23 -4.87
N PHE A 147 -11.60 0.12 -5.42
CA PHE A 147 -11.46 0.00 -6.86
C PHE A 147 -11.76 -1.42 -7.35
N ALA A 148 -12.17 -1.52 -8.61
CA ALA A 148 -12.16 -2.75 -9.39
C ALA A 148 -11.32 -2.58 -10.65
N LEU A 149 -10.76 -3.68 -11.14
CA LEU A 149 -9.90 -3.67 -12.32
C LEU A 149 -10.19 -4.81 -13.28
N TRP A 150 -10.02 -4.51 -14.56
CA TRP A 150 -10.19 -5.42 -15.68
C TRP A 150 -8.93 -5.42 -16.53
N LEU A 151 -8.54 -6.59 -16.99
CA LEU A 151 -7.47 -6.75 -17.97
C LEU A 151 -8.09 -7.37 -19.23
N ASN A 152 -7.92 -6.68 -20.36
CA ASN A 152 -8.42 -7.10 -21.66
C ASN A 152 -9.93 -7.44 -21.65
N GLY A 153 -10.74 -6.63 -20.95
CA GLY A 153 -12.19 -6.81 -20.82
C GLY A 153 -12.65 -7.81 -19.74
N VAL A 154 -11.73 -8.48 -19.04
CA VAL A 154 -12.08 -9.49 -18.04
C VAL A 154 -11.74 -8.98 -16.64
N LEU A 155 -12.73 -9.05 -15.73
CA LEU A 155 -12.59 -8.65 -14.34
C LEU A 155 -11.52 -9.50 -13.64
N LEU A 156 -10.50 -8.84 -13.07
CA LEU A 156 -9.51 -9.49 -12.20
C LEU A 156 -9.98 -9.52 -10.75
N GLY A 157 -10.64 -8.46 -10.28
CA GLY A 157 -11.11 -8.37 -8.90
C GLY A 157 -11.38 -6.94 -8.43
N ASP A 158 -11.44 -6.79 -7.11
CA ASP A 158 -11.64 -5.51 -6.41
C ASP A 158 -10.82 -5.43 -5.12
N GLY A 159 -10.54 -4.22 -4.66
CA GLY A 159 -9.74 -3.98 -3.46
C GLY A 159 -10.19 -2.76 -2.66
N LYS A 160 -9.89 -2.80 -1.36
CA LYS A 160 -10.06 -1.74 -0.35
C LYS A 160 -8.81 -1.63 0.53
N GLY A 161 -8.71 -0.57 1.32
CA GLY A 161 -7.56 -0.29 2.18
C GLY A 161 -6.60 0.63 1.45
N SER A 162 -6.90 1.93 1.51
CA SER A 162 -6.40 2.90 0.54
C SER A 162 -4.88 3.01 0.50
N ARG A 163 -4.23 2.90 1.66
CA ARG A 163 -2.78 3.08 1.81
C ARG A 163 -2.00 1.77 1.79
N LEU A 164 -2.66 0.67 1.44
CA LEU A 164 -2.10 -0.68 1.46
C LEU A 164 -1.96 -1.23 0.04
N PRO A 165 -0.83 -1.88 -0.31
CA PRO A 165 -0.67 -2.48 -1.62
C PRO A 165 -1.67 -3.60 -1.89
N THR A 166 -2.00 -3.80 -3.16
CA THR A 166 -2.87 -4.88 -3.63
C THR A 166 -2.28 -5.51 -4.89
N GLU A 167 -2.26 -6.84 -4.94
CA GLU A 167 -1.71 -7.61 -6.06
C GLU A 167 -2.79 -8.51 -6.68
N PHE A 168 -2.78 -8.66 -8.01
CA PHE A 168 -3.67 -9.52 -8.78
C PHE A 168 -2.89 -10.36 -9.80
N ASP A 169 -3.27 -11.63 -9.94
CA ASP A 169 -2.67 -12.50 -10.97
C ASP A 169 -3.20 -12.14 -12.36
N ALA A 170 -2.34 -11.55 -13.19
CA ALA A 170 -2.65 -11.14 -14.56
C ALA A 170 -2.33 -12.22 -15.59
N THR A 171 -1.60 -13.27 -15.21
CA THR A 171 -1.11 -14.35 -16.08
C THR A 171 -2.17 -14.90 -17.03
N PRO A 172 -3.40 -15.27 -16.59
CA PRO A 172 -4.36 -15.92 -17.48
C PRO A 172 -4.96 -15.00 -18.54
N LEU A 173 -4.74 -13.68 -18.45
CA LEU A 173 -5.38 -12.67 -19.30
C LEU A 173 -4.41 -11.84 -20.13
N LEU A 174 -3.12 -11.89 -19.81
CA LEU A 174 -2.08 -11.20 -20.59
C LEU A 174 -1.96 -11.78 -22.00
N ARG A 175 -1.59 -10.91 -22.93
CA ARG A 175 -1.32 -11.24 -24.33
C ARG A 175 0.03 -10.65 -24.72
N GLU A 176 0.75 -11.31 -25.61
CA GLU A 176 1.93 -10.70 -26.25
C GLU A 176 1.49 -9.42 -27.01
N GLY A 177 2.30 -8.36 -26.92
CA GLY A 177 1.97 -7.06 -27.49
C GLY A 177 0.95 -6.28 -26.66
N GLU A 178 -0.03 -5.68 -27.33
CA GLU A 178 -0.94 -4.72 -26.71
C GLU A 178 -1.91 -5.35 -25.70
N ASN A 179 -1.98 -4.74 -24.51
CA ASN A 179 -2.93 -5.06 -23.44
C ASN A 179 -3.64 -3.80 -22.95
N VAL A 180 -4.90 -3.93 -22.53
CA VAL A 180 -5.71 -2.84 -21.98
C VAL A 180 -6.03 -3.13 -20.52
N LEU A 181 -5.56 -2.25 -19.64
CA LEU A 181 -5.92 -2.21 -18.23
C LEU A 181 -6.98 -1.12 -18.01
N ALA A 182 -8.13 -1.51 -17.47
CA ALA A 182 -9.19 -0.60 -17.07
C ALA A 182 -9.39 -0.66 -15.55
N VAL A 183 -9.54 0.48 -14.89
CA VAL A 183 -9.70 0.57 -13.44
C VAL A 183 -10.81 1.55 -13.12
N ARG A 184 -11.73 1.18 -12.22
CA ARG A 184 -12.75 2.08 -11.69
C ARG A 184 -12.48 2.29 -10.21
N VAL A 185 -12.38 3.56 -9.80
CA VAL A 185 -12.04 3.97 -8.43
C VAL A 185 -13.16 4.83 -7.87
N HIS A 186 -13.69 4.45 -6.71
CA HIS A 186 -14.77 5.15 -6.03
C HIS A 186 -14.22 5.91 -4.81
N GLN A 187 -14.63 7.17 -4.66
CA GLN A 187 -14.24 8.00 -3.53
C GLN A 187 -14.80 7.44 -2.21
N TRP A 188 -16.10 7.13 -2.18
CA TRP A 188 -16.77 6.56 -1.01
C TRP A 188 -17.01 5.07 -1.17
N SER A 189 -16.70 4.32 -0.12
CA SER A 189 -16.95 2.88 -0.03
C SER A 189 -17.25 2.48 1.41
N ALA A 190 -17.62 1.23 1.64
CA ALA A 190 -17.67 0.66 2.99
C ALA A 190 -16.34 0.89 3.75
N ALA A 191 -15.19 0.88 3.05
CA ALA A 191 -13.90 1.12 3.67
C ALA A 191 -13.71 2.57 4.15
N SER A 192 -14.44 3.56 3.63
CA SER A 192 -14.35 4.94 4.10
C SER A 192 -14.76 5.08 5.57
N TYR A 193 -15.62 4.20 6.09
CA TYR A 193 -15.93 4.14 7.52
C TYR A 193 -14.75 3.71 8.40
N LEU A 194 -13.72 3.09 7.82
CA LEU A 194 -12.47 2.70 8.50
C LEU A 194 -11.34 3.71 8.26
N GLU A 195 -11.58 4.80 7.55
CA GLU A 195 -10.55 5.73 7.06
C GLU A 195 -10.93 7.19 7.34
N ASP A 196 -11.37 7.46 8.57
CA ASP A 196 -11.78 8.78 9.05
C ASP A 196 -10.63 9.55 9.73
N GLN A 197 -9.46 9.57 9.07
CA GLN A 197 -8.32 10.32 9.57
C GLN A 197 -8.57 11.84 9.50
N ASP A 198 -8.03 12.60 10.47
CA ASP A 198 -8.01 14.08 10.46
C ASP A 198 -7.10 14.62 9.34
N MET A 199 -7.60 14.56 8.10
CA MET A 199 -6.88 14.93 6.88
C MET A 199 -7.84 15.32 5.75
N TRP A 200 -7.28 15.66 4.59
CA TRP A 200 -8.06 15.89 3.38
C TRP A 200 -8.58 14.57 2.80
N TRP A 201 -9.87 14.52 2.48
CA TRP A 201 -10.46 13.51 1.60
C TRP A 201 -10.07 13.82 0.16
N LEU A 202 -9.33 12.89 -0.43
CA LEU A 202 -8.78 12.91 -1.78
C LEU A 202 -8.84 11.48 -2.31
N SER A 203 -8.94 11.29 -3.62
CA SER A 203 -9.07 9.96 -4.20
C SER A 203 -8.33 9.83 -5.53
N GLY A 204 -8.03 8.59 -5.89
CA GLY A 204 -7.28 8.26 -7.10
C GLY A 204 -6.30 7.11 -6.90
N ILE A 205 -5.65 6.74 -8.00
CA ILE A 205 -4.50 5.84 -7.99
C ILE A 205 -3.29 6.69 -7.62
N PHE A 206 -3.00 6.83 -6.31
CA PHE A 206 -2.09 7.86 -5.80
C PHE A 206 -0.67 7.37 -5.50
N ARG A 207 -0.41 6.07 -5.68
CA ARG A 207 0.92 5.44 -5.65
C ARG A 207 1.14 4.54 -6.88
N PRO A 208 2.39 4.14 -7.18
CA PRO A 208 2.73 3.46 -8.43
C PRO A 208 1.91 2.20 -8.76
N VAL A 209 1.81 1.92 -10.06
CA VAL A 209 1.26 0.69 -10.61
C VAL A 209 2.34 -0.02 -11.42
N THR A 210 2.53 -1.31 -11.18
CA THR A 210 3.55 -2.11 -11.88
C THR A 210 3.00 -3.47 -12.31
N LEU A 211 3.43 -3.96 -13.46
CA LEU A 211 3.34 -5.37 -13.81
C LEU A 211 4.66 -6.02 -13.45
N VAL A 212 4.64 -7.04 -12.59
CA VAL A 212 5.83 -7.71 -12.06
C VAL A 212 5.81 -9.18 -12.45
N HIS A 213 6.89 -9.66 -13.04
CA HIS A 213 7.11 -11.07 -13.26
C HIS A 213 7.47 -11.79 -11.94
N ARG A 214 6.96 -13.00 -11.78
CA ARG A 214 7.16 -13.85 -10.60
C ARG A 214 7.65 -15.21 -11.10
N PRO A 215 8.98 -15.41 -11.18
CA PRO A 215 9.55 -16.63 -11.74
C PRO A 215 9.07 -17.89 -11.02
N GLU A 216 8.98 -19.00 -11.76
CA GLU A 216 8.76 -20.30 -11.13
C GLU A 216 9.97 -20.64 -10.23
N GLY A 217 9.73 -21.07 -8.99
CA GLY A 217 10.79 -21.27 -8.01
C GLY A 217 11.50 -19.98 -7.54
N GLY A 218 10.90 -18.81 -7.78
CA GLY A 218 11.36 -17.53 -7.27
C GLY A 218 11.17 -17.36 -5.76
N VAL A 219 11.43 -16.14 -5.28
CA VAL A 219 11.31 -15.71 -3.88
C VAL A 219 9.97 -15.01 -3.68
N GLU A 220 8.95 -15.73 -3.20
CA GLU A 220 7.61 -15.15 -2.97
C GLU A 220 7.59 -14.09 -1.87
N ASP A 221 8.20 -14.40 -0.74
CA ASP A 221 8.26 -13.53 0.41
C ASP A 221 9.55 -13.80 1.20
N VAL A 222 9.96 -12.81 1.99
CA VAL A 222 11.12 -12.91 2.88
C VAL A 222 10.81 -12.29 4.23
N PHE A 223 11.23 -12.94 5.31
CA PHE A 223 11.24 -12.36 6.65
C PHE A 223 12.63 -12.48 7.31
N ALA A 224 13.34 -11.35 7.38
CA ALA A 224 14.63 -11.25 8.04
C ALA A 224 14.50 -10.95 9.54
N HIS A 225 14.98 -11.87 10.37
CA HIS A 225 15.10 -11.72 11.82
C HIS A 225 16.56 -11.39 12.17
N ALA A 226 16.85 -10.13 12.49
CA ALA A 226 18.21 -9.64 12.77
C ALA A 226 18.33 -9.06 14.20
N GLY A 227 18.53 -9.96 15.17
CA GLY A 227 18.67 -9.59 16.58
C GLY A 227 20.11 -9.19 16.94
N PHE A 228 20.26 -8.29 17.91
CA PHE A 228 21.55 -7.92 18.51
C PHE A 228 21.59 -8.21 20.01
N ASP A 229 22.66 -8.87 20.47
CA ASP A 229 22.97 -9.03 21.89
C ASP A 229 24.00 -8.00 22.36
N HIS A 230 23.50 -6.98 23.05
CA HIS A 230 24.28 -5.90 23.64
C HIS A 230 25.30 -6.31 24.71
N LEU A 231 25.23 -7.53 25.27
CA LEU A 231 26.21 -7.99 26.26
C LEU A 231 27.46 -8.56 25.59
N THR A 232 27.30 -9.20 24.43
CA THR A 232 28.35 -9.93 23.73
C THR A 232 28.82 -9.23 22.46
N GLY A 233 28.02 -8.31 21.91
CA GLY A 233 28.27 -7.69 20.60
C GLY A 233 27.91 -8.59 19.42
N ILE A 234 27.23 -9.71 19.66
CA ILE A 234 26.87 -10.70 18.64
C ILE A 234 25.51 -10.38 18.04
N GLY A 235 25.45 -10.36 16.70
CA GLY A 235 24.23 -10.38 15.91
C GLY A 235 23.77 -11.82 15.68
N THR A 236 22.46 -12.06 15.71
CA THR A 236 21.83 -13.32 15.30
C THR A 236 20.95 -13.04 14.10
N LEU A 237 21.26 -13.68 12.96
CA LEU A 237 20.49 -13.56 11.72
C LEU A 237 19.81 -14.89 11.40
N ARG A 238 18.52 -14.83 11.09
CA ARG A 238 17.76 -15.89 10.41
C ARG A 238 16.87 -15.23 9.37
N VAL A 239 16.94 -15.68 8.12
CA VAL A 239 16.11 -15.15 7.04
C VAL A 239 15.18 -16.27 6.57
N GLU A 240 13.88 -16.09 6.79
CA GLU A 240 12.84 -16.98 6.27
C GLU A 240 12.62 -16.67 4.80
N ALA A 241 12.75 -17.69 3.95
CA ALA A 241 12.56 -17.62 2.51
C ALA A 241 12.29 -19.05 1.99
N PRO A 242 11.90 -19.23 0.70
CA PRO A 242 11.65 -20.56 0.15
C PRO A 242 12.81 -21.55 0.34
N GLU A 243 12.47 -22.83 0.46
CA GLU A 243 13.47 -23.90 0.57
C GLU A 243 14.41 -23.89 -0.64
N GLY A 244 15.71 -24.07 -0.41
CA GLY A 244 16.73 -24.02 -1.45
C GLY A 244 17.27 -22.61 -1.75
N ALA A 245 16.66 -21.55 -1.21
CA ALA A 245 17.24 -20.20 -1.30
C ALA A 245 18.54 -20.09 -0.49
N ARG A 246 19.46 -19.26 -0.99
CA ARG A 246 20.75 -18.90 -0.37
C ARG A 246 20.67 -17.48 0.18
N VAL A 247 21.21 -17.27 1.37
CA VAL A 247 21.27 -15.95 2.02
C VAL A 247 22.73 -15.55 2.15
N THR A 248 23.09 -14.41 1.56
CA THR A 248 24.45 -13.89 1.61
C THR A 248 24.49 -12.50 2.25
N VAL A 249 25.50 -12.26 3.09
CA VAL A 249 25.83 -10.93 3.63
C VAL A 249 27.34 -10.75 3.50
N PRO A 250 27.83 -10.23 2.35
CA PRO A 250 29.25 -10.28 2.01
C PRO A 250 30.18 -9.67 3.05
N GLU A 251 29.79 -8.53 3.63
CA GLU A 251 30.62 -7.84 4.63
C GLU A 251 30.79 -8.65 5.93
N LEU A 252 29.82 -9.49 6.27
CA LEU A 252 29.87 -10.36 7.46
C LEU A 252 30.41 -11.76 7.15
N GLY A 253 30.74 -12.05 5.88
CA GLY A 253 31.14 -13.39 5.44
C GLY A 253 30.05 -14.45 5.62
N ILE A 254 28.77 -14.04 5.62
CA ILE A 254 27.64 -14.96 5.75
C ILE A 254 27.28 -15.49 4.35
N ASP A 255 27.25 -16.82 4.23
CA ASP A 255 26.67 -17.58 3.12
C ASP A 255 26.06 -18.84 3.74
N ILE A 256 24.73 -18.82 3.91
CA ILE A 256 23.97 -19.88 4.57
C ILE A 256 22.74 -20.24 3.74
N ALA A 257 22.16 -21.40 4.01
CA ALA A 257 20.83 -21.69 3.47
C ALA A 257 19.78 -20.80 4.16
N ALA A 258 18.71 -20.46 3.43
CA ALA A 258 17.55 -19.82 4.05
C ALA A 258 17.02 -20.67 5.22
N ASN A 259 16.41 -20.00 6.20
CA ASN A 259 15.89 -20.57 7.45
C ASN A 259 16.93 -21.03 8.48
N GLU A 260 18.22 -21.10 8.12
CA GLU A 260 19.30 -21.33 9.08
C GLU A 260 19.56 -20.09 9.95
N THR A 261 20.15 -20.32 11.12
CA THR A 261 20.55 -19.25 12.04
C THR A 261 22.06 -19.14 12.11
N VAL A 262 22.58 -17.93 11.95
CA VAL A 262 24.00 -17.63 12.08
C VAL A 262 24.23 -16.55 13.13
N GLN A 263 25.38 -16.65 13.82
CA GLN A 263 25.80 -15.70 14.83
C GLN A 263 27.19 -15.17 14.51
N VAL A 264 27.32 -13.84 14.42
CA VAL A 264 28.59 -13.16 14.11
C VAL A 264 28.69 -11.84 14.88
N PRO A 265 29.89 -11.32 15.18
CA PRO A 265 30.04 -9.94 15.66
C PRO A 265 29.48 -8.95 14.66
N VAL A 266 28.73 -7.95 15.13
CA VAL A 266 28.12 -6.91 14.28
C VAL A 266 28.14 -5.54 14.95
N GLU A 267 28.03 -4.50 14.14
CA GLU A 267 27.65 -3.16 14.60
C GLU A 267 26.11 -3.05 14.61
N PRO A 268 25.50 -2.61 15.73
CA PRO A 268 24.05 -2.57 15.83
C PRO A 268 23.44 -1.37 15.08
N TRP A 269 22.25 -1.57 14.53
CA TRP A 269 21.44 -0.49 13.99
C TRP A 269 20.77 0.31 15.12
N THR A 270 20.86 1.63 15.05
CA THR A 270 20.07 2.57 15.86
C THR A 270 19.73 3.82 15.07
N ALA A 271 18.78 4.65 15.54
CA ALA A 271 18.54 5.97 14.95
C ALA A 271 19.74 6.94 15.04
N GLU A 272 20.72 6.68 15.91
CA GLU A 272 21.94 7.49 16.05
C GLU A 272 23.07 6.99 15.13
N THR A 273 23.15 5.67 14.97
CA THR A 273 24.14 4.96 14.13
C THR A 273 23.42 3.93 13.26
N PRO A 274 22.83 4.34 12.12
CA PRO A 274 21.98 3.48 11.30
C PRO A 274 22.79 2.50 10.44
N ARG A 275 23.48 1.56 11.09
CA ARG A 275 24.30 0.56 10.41
C ARG A 275 23.44 -0.46 9.65
N LEU A 276 23.57 -0.50 8.32
CA LEU A 276 22.89 -1.45 7.44
C LEU A 276 23.87 -2.34 6.66
N TYR A 277 23.69 -3.65 6.72
CA TYR A 277 24.46 -4.62 5.95
C TYR A 277 23.71 -5.01 4.68
N GLU A 278 24.33 -4.87 3.52
CA GLU A 278 23.78 -5.35 2.26
C GLU A 278 23.71 -6.88 2.27
N ALA A 279 22.53 -7.41 1.96
CA ALA A 279 22.25 -8.84 1.92
C ALA A 279 21.49 -9.21 0.65
N GLU A 280 21.69 -10.44 0.18
CA GLU A 280 20.96 -11.01 -0.94
C GLU A 280 20.31 -12.33 -0.53
N VAL A 281 19.06 -12.54 -0.94
CA VAL A 281 18.36 -13.82 -0.92
C VAL A 281 18.18 -14.28 -2.36
N ALA A 282 18.78 -15.41 -2.72
CA ALA A 282 18.78 -15.88 -4.10
C ALA A 282 18.27 -17.31 -4.23
N THR A 283 17.40 -17.56 -5.19
CA THR A 283 17.12 -18.90 -5.72
C THR A 283 17.89 -19.09 -7.04
N ALA A 284 17.56 -20.15 -7.79
CA ALA A 284 18.08 -20.31 -9.14
C ALA A 284 17.48 -19.30 -10.13
N THR A 285 16.34 -18.69 -9.81
CA THR A 285 15.51 -17.91 -10.77
C THR A 285 15.24 -16.47 -10.34
N GLU A 286 15.45 -16.12 -9.06
CA GLU A 286 15.21 -14.75 -8.56
C GLU A 286 16.24 -14.38 -7.49
N ARG A 287 16.65 -13.10 -7.48
CA ARG A 287 17.48 -12.49 -6.44
C ARG A 287 16.76 -11.31 -5.82
N VAL A 288 16.73 -11.30 -4.49
CA VAL A 288 16.13 -10.24 -3.68
C VAL A 288 17.21 -9.55 -2.85
N SER A 289 17.30 -8.24 -2.97
CA SER A 289 18.20 -7.40 -2.17
C SER A 289 17.51 -6.94 -0.88
N LEU A 290 18.27 -6.98 0.23
CA LEU A 290 17.84 -6.56 1.56
C LEU A 290 18.92 -5.71 2.23
N ARG A 291 18.51 -4.83 3.14
CA ARG A 291 19.40 -4.09 4.03
C ARG A 291 19.14 -4.48 5.47
N ILE A 292 20.10 -5.18 6.08
CA ILE A 292 19.94 -5.76 7.41
C ILE A 292 20.47 -4.80 8.48
N GLY A 293 19.58 -4.34 9.37
CA GLY A 293 19.96 -3.61 10.58
C GLY A 293 19.81 -4.48 11.83
N PHE A 294 20.92 -4.88 12.46
CA PHE A 294 20.87 -5.72 13.65
C PHE A 294 20.41 -4.92 14.88
N ARG A 295 19.22 -5.24 15.40
CA ARG A 295 18.67 -4.57 16.59
C ARG A 295 17.65 -5.43 17.32
N THR A 296 17.67 -5.34 18.65
CA THR A 296 16.69 -6.03 19.51
C THR A 296 15.87 -5.02 20.31
N VAL A 297 14.54 -5.05 20.13
CA VAL A 297 13.58 -4.25 20.90
C VAL A 297 13.03 -5.09 22.05
N LYS A 298 13.03 -4.56 23.28
CA LYS A 298 12.45 -5.21 24.47
C LYS A 298 11.80 -4.20 25.39
N ILE A 299 10.64 -4.55 25.94
CA ILE A 299 10.10 -3.89 27.14
C ILE A 299 10.63 -4.64 28.36
N LYS A 300 11.36 -3.95 29.23
CA LYS A 300 11.88 -4.53 30.48
C LYS A 300 11.88 -3.48 31.58
N ASP A 301 11.34 -3.85 32.74
CA ASP A 301 11.21 -2.96 33.91
C ASP A 301 10.39 -1.68 33.60
N GLY A 302 9.35 -1.81 32.78
CA GLY A 302 8.52 -0.68 32.34
C GLY A 302 9.19 0.28 31.34
N LEU A 303 10.37 -0.07 30.82
CA LEU A 303 11.12 0.75 29.87
C LEU A 303 11.17 0.08 28.50
N LEU A 304 10.87 0.84 27.44
CA LEU A 304 11.21 0.47 26.07
C LEU A 304 12.72 0.59 25.87
N LYS A 305 13.36 -0.54 25.57
CA LYS A 305 14.80 -0.63 25.35
C LYS A 305 15.09 -1.14 23.94
N VAL A 306 16.09 -0.55 23.30
CA VAL A 306 16.70 -1.06 22.07
C VAL A 306 18.16 -1.33 22.37
N ASN A 307 18.64 -2.52 22.01
CA ASN A 307 20.03 -2.94 22.23
C ASN A 307 20.47 -2.75 23.71
N GLY A 308 19.57 -3.13 24.63
CA GLY A 308 19.78 -3.08 26.08
C GLY A 308 19.67 -1.69 26.73
N ARG A 309 19.56 -0.62 25.94
CA ARG A 309 19.48 0.77 26.44
C ARG A 309 18.07 1.31 26.31
N ARG A 310 17.61 2.05 27.33
CA ARG A 310 16.36 2.81 27.24
C ARG A 310 16.50 3.84 26.12
N ILE A 311 15.48 3.96 25.28
CA ILE A 311 15.39 5.02 24.28
C ILE A 311 14.44 6.14 24.73
N LEU A 312 14.61 7.33 24.15
CA LEU A 312 13.71 8.47 24.31
C LEU A 312 13.26 8.92 22.92
N PHE A 313 11.96 8.91 22.68
CA PHE A 313 11.40 9.49 21.46
C PHE A 313 11.42 11.01 21.53
N ARG A 314 12.05 11.61 20.52
CA ARG A 314 11.90 13.00 20.12
C ARG A 314 11.12 12.97 18.81
N GLY A 315 9.85 12.61 18.96
CA GLY A 315 9.02 12.15 17.85
C GLY A 315 8.16 13.26 17.24
N VAL A 316 7.77 13.04 15.98
CA VAL A 316 6.72 13.78 15.28
C VAL A 316 5.72 12.81 14.65
N ASN A 317 4.48 13.25 14.47
CA ASN A 317 3.52 12.57 13.59
C ASN A 317 3.72 13.13 12.18
N ARG A 318 3.71 12.25 11.17
CA ARG A 318 3.88 12.65 9.77
C ARG A 318 2.78 12.02 8.92
N HIS A 319 1.89 12.87 8.40
CA HIS A 319 1.07 12.53 7.24
C HIS A 319 1.90 12.64 5.95
N GLU A 320 1.56 11.84 4.95
CA GLU A 320 2.05 12.04 3.57
C GLU A 320 1.26 13.19 2.92
N TRP A 321 1.89 14.35 2.81
CA TRP A 321 1.25 15.54 2.24
C TRP A 321 2.25 16.43 1.50
N ASP A 322 1.85 16.87 0.32
CA ASP A 322 2.47 17.92 -0.48
C ASP A 322 1.38 18.89 -0.94
N PRO A 323 1.61 20.21 -0.89
CA PRO A 323 0.59 21.20 -1.26
C PRO A 323 0.16 21.12 -2.72
N ASP A 324 1.00 20.63 -3.62
CA ASP A 324 0.75 20.61 -5.06
C ASP A 324 0.23 19.24 -5.53
N THR A 325 0.71 18.14 -4.91
CA THR A 325 0.36 16.77 -5.34
C THR A 325 -0.46 15.97 -4.34
N GLY A 326 -0.83 16.57 -3.19
CA GLY A 326 -1.62 15.90 -2.16
C GLY A 326 -0.84 14.75 -1.52
N ARG A 327 -1.35 13.51 -1.60
CA ARG A 327 -0.67 12.32 -1.04
C ARG A 327 0.34 11.67 -1.99
N THR A 328 0.49 12.15 -3.22
CA THR A 328 1.44 11.58 -4.19
C THR A 328 2.82 12.24 -4.03
N LEU A 329 3.64 11.68 -3.15
CA LEU A 329 4.95 12.25 -2.80
C LEU A 329 6.08 11.69 -3.67
N SER A 330 7.05 12.56 -3.99
CA SER A 330 8.35 12.14 -4.54
C SER A 330 9.31 11.66 -3.44
N VAL A 331 10.28 10.83 -3.80
CA VAL A 331 11.33 10.37 -2.88
C VAL A 331 12.18 11.54 -2.38
N GLU A 332 12.37 12.56 -3.22
CA GLU A 332 13.07 13.79 -2.88
C GLU A 332 12.34 14.56 -1.77
N THR A 333 11.01 14.66 -1.84
CA THR A 333 10.20 15.26 -0.77
C THR A 333 10.31 14.45 0.52
N MET A 334 10.18 13.12 0.44
CA MET A 334 10.32 12.24 1.61
C MET A 334 11.70 12.38 2.28
N ARG A 335 12.78 12.40 1.50
CA ARG A 335 14.15 12.59 2.01
C ARG A 335 14.33 13.97 2.62
N ARG A 336 13.85 15.03 1.95
CA ARG A 336 13.92 16.41 2.45
C ARG A 336 13.26 16.54 3.82
N ASP A 337 12.11 15.92 4.01
CA ASP A 337 11.39 15.90 5.30
C ASP A 337 12.25 15.25 6.39
N LEU A 338 12.78 14.05 6.14
CA LEU A 338 13.60 13.32 7.11
C LEU A 338 14.90 14.06 7.45
N GLU A 339 15.57 14.64 6.46
CA GLU A 339 16.77 15.45 6.72
C GLU A 339 16.44 16.70 7.56
N LEU A 340 15.29 17.34 7.31
CA LEU A 340 14.83 18.47 8.11
C LEU A 340 14.56 18.05 9.55
N MET A 341 13.89 16.92 9.76
CA MET A 341 13.68 16.30 11.07
C MET A 341 15.00 16.07 11.80
N LYS A 342 15.99 15.43 11.14
CA LYS A 342 17.30 15.15 11.71
C LYS A 342 18.06 16.42 12.09
N ARG A 343 18.02 17.47 11.25
CA ARG A 343 18.59 18.80 11.56
C ARG A 343 17.98 19.44 12.82
N HIS A 344 16.76 19.05 13.18
CA HIS A 344 16.04 19.55 14.36
C HIS A 344 16.00 18.53 15.52
N ASN A 345 16.93 17.57 15.55
CA ASN A 345 17.07 16.56 16.60
C ASN A 345 15.87 15.62 16.78
N VAL A 346 14.99 15.54 15.79
CA VAL A 346 13.94 14.51 15.74
C VAL A 346 14.63 13.16 15.49
N ASN A 347 14.21 12.13 16.23
CA ASN A 347 14.74 10.78 16.11
C ASN A 347 13.67 9.71 15.90
N ALA A 348 12.39 10.11 15.84
CA ALA A 348 11.29 9.18 15.68
C ALA A 348 10.15 9.78 14.87
N VAL A 349 9.44 8.93 14.13
CA VAL A 349 8.24 9.28 13.37
C VAL A 349 7.16 8.25 13.68
N ARG A 350 5.93 8.73 13.85
CA ARG A 350 4.72 7.91 13.74
C ARG A 350 4.06 8.19 12.39
N THR A 351 3.72 7.14 11.66
CA THR A 351 3.09 7.23 10.33
C THR A 351 1.58 7.46 10.49
N SER A 352 1.24 8.63 11.02
CA SER A 352 -0.14 9.03 11.31
C SER A 352 -0.97 9.15 10.01
N HIS A 353 -2.05 8.40 9.81
CA HIS A 353 -2.54 7.25 10.59
C HIS A 353 -2.79 6.08 9.64
N TYR A 354 -1.72 5.71 8.93
CA TYR A 354 -1.69 4.71 7.87
C TYR A 354 -0.25 4.42 7.44
N PRO A 355 0.01 3.26 6.80
CA PRO A 355 1.36 2.92 6.37
C PRO A 355 1.82 3.87 5.26
N PRO A 356 3.06 4.41 5.33
CA PRO A 356 3.57 5.35 4.35
C PRO A 356 3.91 4.64 3.04
N ASP A 357 4.34 5.37 2.01
CA ASP A 357 5.03 4.75 0.88
C ASP A 357 6.26 3.98 1.40
N ARG A 358 6.50 2.75 0.90
CA ARG A 358 7.61 1.92 1.41
C ARG A 358 8.95 2.64 1.34
N ARG A 359 9.13 3.50 0.32
CA ARG A 359 10.38 4.23 0.09
C ARG A 359 10.68 5.19 1.23
N PHE A 360 9.67 5.62 1.99
CA PHE A 360 9.87 6.37 3.23
C PHE A 360 10.53 5.53 4.33
N LEU A 361 10.14 4.26 4.49
CA LEU A 361 10.76 3.33 5.45
C LEU A 361 12.20 3.01 5.04
N ASP A 362 12.45 2.86 3.73
CA ASP A 362 13.81 2.71 3.21
C ASP A 362 14.73 3.87 3.60
N LEU A 363 14.21 5.10 3.58
CA LEU A 363 14.93 6.29 4.01
C LEU A 363 15.06 6.37 5.55
N CYS A 364 14.07 5.90 6.31
CA CYS A 364 14.14 5.85 7.77
C CYS A 364 15.22 4.88 8.26
N ASP A 365 15.38 3.74 7.58
CA ASP A 365 16.46 2.79 7.83
C ASP A 365 17.83 3.42 7.58
N GLU A 366 17.99 4.13 6.47
CA GLU A 366 19.24 4.77 6.03
C GLU A 366 19.63 5.96 6.92
N LEU A 367 18.69 6.86 7.18
CA LEU A 367 18.94 8.13 7.89
C LEU A 367 18.86 7.98 9.42
N GLY A 368 18.41 6.82 9.90
CA GLY A 368 18.29 6.50 11.31
C GLY A 368 17.14 7.26 11.97
N VAL A 369 15.93 6.73 11.84
CA VAL A 369 14.72 7.25 12.52
C VAL A 369 13.95 6.06 13.08
N TRP A 370 13.53 6.13 14.35
CA TRP A 370 12.64 5.13 14.92
C TRP A 370 11.24 5.29 14.35
N VAL A 371 10.62 4.20 13.89
CA VAL A 371 9.28 4.23 13.30
C VAL A 371 8.29 3.50 14.20
N ILE A 372 7.18 4.18 14.49
CA ILE A 372 5.91 3.56 14.86
C ILE A 372 5.11 3.48 13.58
N ASP A 373 4.99 2.27 13.03
CA ASP A 373 4.26 2.06 11.80
C ASP A 373 2.81 1.73 12.12
N GLU A 374 1.88 2.50 11.57
CA GLU A 374 0.49 2.51 11.97
C GLU A 374 -0.44 2.01 10.87
N CYS A 375 -1.31 1.08 11.27
CA CYS A 375 -2.32 0.50 10.41
C CYS A 375 -3.26 1.56 9.87
N ASP A 376 -3.77 1.32 8.67
CA ASP A 376 -4.75 2.18 8.03
C ASP A 376 -6.15 1.96 8.63
N LEU A 377 -6.41 2.51 9.81
CA LEU A 377 -7.66 2.29 10.55
C LEU A 377 -8.01 3.48 11.47
N GLU A 378 -9.07 4.21 11.14
CA GLU A 378 -9.65 5.24 12.02
C GLU A 378 -11.19 5.31 11.87
N THR A 379 -11.91 5.29 13.00
CA THR A 379 -13.40 5.27 13.06
C THR A 379 -13.92 6.42 13.94
N HIS A 380 -13.22 7.55 13.95
CA HIS A 380 -13.37 8.62 14.95
C HIS A 380 -14.79 9.21 14.98
N GLY A 381 -15.43 9.39 13.83
CA GLY A 381 -16.79 9.92 13.73
C GLY A 381 -17.86 9.12 14.46
N PHE A 382 -17.60 7.85 14.78
CA PHE A 382 -18.51 7.04 15.59
C PHE A 382 -18.54 7.46 17.07
N ASP A 383 -17.61 8.27 17.56
CA ASP A 383 -17.66 8.82 18.93
C ASP A 383 -18.91 9.67 19.16
N PHE A 384 -19.35 10.43 18.15
CA PHE A 384 -20.60 11.20 18.22
C PHE A 384 -21.86 10.32 18.27
N LEU A 385 -21.72 9.05 17.90
CA LEU A 385 -22.77 8.04 17.97
C LEU A 385 -22.63 7.15 19.21
N SER A 386 -21.82 7.56 20.20
CA SER A 386 -21.51 6.75 21.38
C SER A 386 -21.00 5.36 21.02
N LEU A 387 -20.23 5.27 19.92
CA LEU A 387 -19.67 4.03 19.35
C LEU A 387 -20.72 3.01 18.90
N ARG A 388 -21.98 3.41 18.73
CA ARG A 388 -23.02 2.56 18.13
C ARG A 388 -22.65 2.28 16.67
N GLU A 389 -22.73 1.01 16.27
CA GLU A 389 -22.40 0.55 14.91
C GLU A 389 -20.96 0.84 14.48
N ASN A 390 -20.05 1.14 15.42
CA ASN A 390 -18.63 1.33 15.10
C ASN A 390 -18.06 0.02 14.50
N PRO A 391 -17.53 0.06 13.25
CA PRO A 391 -16.92 -1.10 12.60
C PRO A 391 -15.87 -1.82 13.45
N ALA A 392 -15.04 -1.10 14.22
CA ALA A 392 -14.02 -1.68 15.07
C ALA A 392 -14.57 -2.55 16.22
N LYS A 393 -15.88 -2.45 16.52
CA LYS A 393 -16.60 -3.25 17.52
C LYS A 393 -17.56 -4.26 16.92
N ASP A 394 -17.78 -4.23 15.61
CA ASP A 394 -18.71 -5.11 14.93
C ASP A 394 -17.97 -6.33 14.35
N PRO A 395 -18.33 -7.57 14.78
CA PRO A 395 -17.74 -8.79 14.24
C PRO A 395 -17.82 -8.93 12.71
N ALA A 396 -18.79 -8.30 12.05
CA ALA A 396 -18.91 -8.33 10.59
C ALA A 396 -17.67 -7.70 9.90
N TRP A 397 -17.04 -6.71 10.52
CA TRP A 397 -15.88 -5.99 10.00
C TRP A 397 -14.54 -6.62 10.41
N ARG A 398 -14.56 -7.74 11.12
CA ARG A 398 -13.36 -8.39 11.65
C ARG A 398 -12.35 -8.69 10.54
N GLU A 399 -12.80 -9.25 9.41
CA GLU A 399 -11.90 -9.58 8.30
C GLU A 399 -11.29 -8.33 7.67
N ALA A 400 -12.06 -7.25 7.51
CA ALA A 400 -11.57 -5.97 7.00
C ALA A 400 -10.47 -5.37 7.90
N CYS A 401 -10.66 -5.41 9.22
CA CYS A 401 -9.68 -4.87 10.17
C CYS A 401 -8.40 -5.74 10.22
N LEU A 402 -8.55 -7.07 10.23
CA LEU A 402 -7.41 -7.98 10.25
C LEU A 402 -6.61 -7.94 8.95
N ASP A 403 -7.27 -7.81 7.79
CA ASP A 403 -6.62 -7.66 6.49
C ASP A 403 -5.72 -6.41 6.45
N ARG A 404 -6.21 -5.28 6.97
CA ARG A 404 -5.44 -4.03 7.03
C ARG A 404 -4.15 -4.17 7.84
N MET A 405 -4.25 -4.78 9.02
CA MET A 405 -3.10 -5.02 9.89
C MET A 405 -2.12 -6.00 9.25
N ALA A 406 -2.62 -7.12 8.71
CA ALA A 406 -1.79 -8.13 8.05
C ALA A 406 -1.02 -7.52 6.88
N ARG A 407 -1.67 -6.75 6.01
CA ARG A 407 -1.03 -6.13 4.85
C ARG A 407 0.07 -5.14 5.22
N MET A 408 -0.11 -4.33 6.27
CA MET A 408 0.96 -3.46 6.77
C MET A 408 2.14 -4.29 7.28
N VAL A 409 1.88 -5.20 8.22
CA VAL A 409 2.94 -5.99 8.86
C VAL A 409 3.70 -6.81 7.82
N GLU A 410 2.98 -7.49 6.92
CA GLU A 410 3.62 -8.30 5.89
C GLU A 410 4.49 -7.47 4.96
N ARG A 411 4.05 -6.26 4.59
CA ARG A 411 4.79 -5.34 3.70
C ARG A 411 6.10 -4.89 4.34
N ASP A 412 6.06 -4.54 5.63
CA ASP A 412 7.09 -3.71 6.28
C ASP A 412 7.97 -4.45 7.29
N LYS A 413 7.71 -5.75 7.54
CA LYS A 413 8.39 -6.59 8.55
C LYS A 413 9.91 -6.65 8.51
N ASN A 414 10.53 -6.26 7.38
CA ASN A 414 11.98 -6.32 7.18
C ASN A 414 12.71 -5.01 7.52
N HIS A 415 12.00 -3.93 7.85
CA HIS A 415 12.62 -2.63 8.15
C HIS A 415 13.14 -2.55 9.61
N PRO A 416 14.46 -2.37 9.84
CA PRO A 416 14.99 -2.19 11.19
C PRO A 416 14.49 -0.91 11.88
N SER A 417 14.10 0.12 11.12
CA SER A 417 13.52 1.35 11.67
C SER A 417 12.19 1.13 12.37
N VAL A 418 11.36 0.20 11.91
CA VAL A 418 10.09 -0.13 12.56
C VAL A 418 10.35 -0.86 13.86
N ILE A 419 9.97 -0.26 14.98
CA ILE A 419 10.16 -0.84 16.32
C ILE A 419 8.84 -1.07 17.08
N MET A 420 7.73 -0.56 16.53
CA MET A 420 6.38 -0.76 17.04
C MET A 420 5.39 -0.77 15.88
N TRP A 421 4.42 -1.68 15.97
CA TRP A 421 3.21 -1.68 15.14
C TRP A 421 2.07 -1.05 15.94
N SER A 422 1.37 -0.10 15.33
CA SER A 422 0.17 0.53 15.87
C SER A 422 -1.07 0.00 15.14
N LEU A 423 -2.13 -0.28 15.89
CA LEU A 423 -3.35 -0.94 15.41
C LEU A 423 -4.30 0.01 14.69
#